data_AF-A0A6J1WWL4-F1
#
_entry.id   AF-A0A6J1WWL4-F1
#
_cell.length_a   1.000
_cell.length_b   1.000
_cell.length_c   1.000
_cell.angle_alpha   90.00
_cell.angle_beta   90.00
_cell.angle_gamma   90.00
#
_symmetry.space_group_name_H-M   'P 1'
#
loop_
_entity.id
_entity.type
_entity.pdbx_description
1 polymer ?
#
loop_
_entity_poly.entity_id
_entity_poly.type
_entity_poly.pdbx_seq_one_letter_code
_entity_poly.pdbx_strand_id
1 'polypeptide(L)'
;MKLMAYSNMSLCAVRGFCAYFFILSSFFWSNAMAIQIMFSMRRPCLLYDRGWREFSWYSLYAWGCPAVLTIIMAIVNFHPGDHPKPGIGLMHCWFVGNQQWYYMYSVMSILILANIGIFIWTSTRFWCLSFNSSHVKAVKYKLMLTIRLFVLMGIPWIFEMIGSLVETSIVWAIIDIINTLQGLFIFVLLVLLRRRAIKMMLKHGWLNCVSDSIEKYLALAEDEEDVVEHTIDVRMDGNITT
;
A
#
# COMPACT_ATOMS: atom_id res chain seq x y z
N MET A 1 25.65 -32.18 10.17
CA MET A 1 24.75 -31.10 9.70
C MET A 1 24.43 -31.38 8.24
N LYS A 2 23.21 -31.85 7.94
CA LYS A 2 22.82 -32.17 6.55
C LYS A 2 22.72 -30.85 5.78
N LEU A 3 23.67 -30.60 4.88
CA LEU A 3 23.54 -29.59 3.83
C LEU A 3 22.28 -29.94 3.04
N MET A 4 21.28 -29.05 3.03
CA MET A 4 20.07 -29.25 2.23
C MET A 4 20.49 -29.41 0.77
N ALA A 5 20.26 -30.60 0.24
CA ALA A 5 20.52 -30.94 -1.14
C ALA A 5 19.65 -30.05 -2.06
N TYR A 6 20.33 -29.34 -2.96
CA TYR A 6 19.84 -28.85 -4.26
C TYR A 6 18.42 -28.24 -4.26
N SER A 7 18.36 -26.92 -4.05
CA SER A 7 17.18 -26.12 -4.38
C SER A 7 16.83 -26.33 -5.85
N ASN A 8 15.62 -26.82 -6.15
CA ASN A 8 15.11 -26.85 -7.52
C ASN A 8 15.15 -25.42 -8.08
N MET A 9 16.10 -25.14 -8.97
CA MET A 9 16.34 -23.79 -9.48
C MET A 9 15.10 -23.20 -10.17
N SER A 10 14.22 -24.06 -10.71
CA SER A 10 12.90 -23.68 -11.21
C SER A 10 11.95 -23.17 -10.13
N LEU A 11 11.88 -23.82 -8.96
CA LEU A 11 11.07 -23.33 -7.83
C LEU A 11 11.63 -22.01 -7.28
N CYS A 12 12.96 -21.89 -7.26
CA CYS A 12 13.68 -20.68 -6.90
C CYS A 12 13.34 -19.52 -7.86
N ALA A 13 13.35 -19.77 -9.18
CA ALA A 13 12.93 -18.80 -10.20
C ALA A 13 11.47 -18.37 -10.03
N VAL A 14 10.55 -19.34 -9.88
CA VAL A 14 9.12 -19.08 -9.69
C VAL A 14 8.89 -18.19 -8.46
N ARG A 15 9.54 -18.50 -7.33
CA ARG A 15 9.47 -17.68 -6.12
C ARG A 15 9.97 -16.26 -6.36
N GLY A 16 11.10 -16.10 -7.06
CA GLY A 16 11.66 -14.78 -7.37
C GLY A 16 10.72 -13.93 -8.23
N PHE A 17 10.17 -14.49 -9.31
CA PHE A 17 9.21 -13.78 -10.17
C PHE A 17 7.88 -13.48 -9.47
N CYS A 18 7.36 -14.41 -8.66
CA CYS A 18 6.18 -14.16 -7.84
C CYS A 18 6.42 -13.03 -6.85
N ALA A 19 7.55 -13.03 -6.14
CA ALA A 19 7.91 -11.97 -5.21
C ALA A 19 8.03 -10.62 -5.94
N TYR A 20 8.73 -10.56 -7.07
CA TYR A 20 8.81 -9.34 -7.90
C TYR A 20 7.41 -8.82 -8.29
N PHE A 21 6.54 -9.70 -8.79
CA PHE A 21 5.17 -9.34 -9.17
C PHE A 21 4.37 -8.77 -7.99
N PHE A 22 4.37 -9.44 -6.84
CA PHE A 22 3.59 -9.01 -5.68
C PHE A 22 4.14 -7.73 -5.04
N ILE A 23 5.46 -7.57 -5.01
CA ILE A 23 6.11 -6.33 -4.53
C ILE A 23 5.65 -5.17 -5.41
N LEU A 24 5.84 -5.25 -6.73
CA LEU A 24 5.41 -4.20 -7.64
C LEU A 24 3.91 -3.95 -7.57
N SER A 25 3.10 -5.01 -7.52
CA SER A 25 1.65 -4.88 -7.38
C SER A 25 1.28 -4.06 -6.14
N SER A 26 1.96 -4.25 -5.01
CA SER A 26 1.67 -3.46 -3.81
C SER A 26 1.92 -1.96 -4.00
N PHE A 27 2.99 -1.58 -4.71
CA PHE A 27 3.27 -0.18 -5.06
C PHE A 27 2.26 0.40 -6.06
N PHE A 28 1.88 -0.38 -7.08
CA PHE A 28 0.86 0.02 -8.04
C PHE A 28 -0.53 0.16 -7.37
N TRP A 29 -0.89 -0.72 -6.44
CA TRP A 29 -2.08 -0.58 -5.61
C TRP A 29 -2.04 0.68 -4.75
N SER A 30 -0.90 0.97 -4.13
CA SER A 30 -0.71 2.22 -3.37
C SER A 30 -0.91 3.45 -4.26
N ASN A 31 -0.37 3.44 -5.47
CA ASN A 31 -0.53 4.51 -6.45
C ASN A 31 -1.97 4.65 -6.95
N ALA A 32 -2.64 3.54 -7.25
CA ALA A 32 -4.05 3.53 -7.64
C ALA A 32 -4.94 4.15 -6.55
N MET A 33 -4.70 3.83 -5.27
CA MET A 33 -5.42 4.42 -4.14
C MET A 33 -5.16 5.93 -4.03
N ALA A 34 -3.92 6.39 -4.20
CA ALA A 34 -3.58 7.81 -4.18
C ALA A 34 -4.29 8.58 -5.31
N ILE A 35 -4.28 8.02 -6.53
CA ILE A 35 -4.97 8.57 -7.70
C ILE A 35 -6.49 8.64 -7.46
N GLN A 36 -7.09 7.58 -6.91
CA GLN A 36 -8.51 7.53 -6.61
C GLN A 36 -8.91 8.66 -5.64
N ILE A 37 -8.09 8.95 -4.63
CA ILE A 37 -8.34 10.02 -3.66
C ILE A 37 -8.19 11.39 -4.33
N MET A 38 -7.16 11.57 -5.14
CA MET A 38 -6.95 12.79 -5.93
C MET A 38 -8.18 13.11 -6.79
N PHE A 39 -8.74 12.13 -7.50
CA PHE A 39 -9.95 12.33 -8.30
C PHE A 39 -11.19 12.57 -7.44
N SER A 40 -11.30 11.90 -6.29
CA SER A 40 -12.39 12.13 -5.33
C SER A 40 -12.41 13.57 -4.83
N MET A 41 -11.24 14.21 -4.69
CA MET A 41 -11.13 15.63 -4.32
C MET A 41 -11.49 16.59 -5.45
N ARG A 42 -11.18 16.25 -6.70
CA ARG A 42 -11.51 17.10 -7.87
C ARG A 42 -12.98 17.07 -8.23
N ARG A 43 -13.66 15.94 -7.99
CA ARG A 43 -15.04 15.71 -8.42
C ARG A 43 -15.85 15.07 -7.29
N PRO A 44 -16.33 15.86 -6.31
CA PRO A 44 -17.10 15.35 -5.16
C PRO A 44 -18.38 14.61 -5.57
N CYS A 45 -18.98 14.98 -6.71
CA CYS A 45 -20.20 14.35 -7.25
C CYS A 45 -19.97 12.89 -7.75
N LEU A 46 -18.75 12.52 -8.13
CA LEU A 46 -18.42 11.16 -8.61
C LEU A 46 -18.24 10.12 -7.48
N LEU A 47 -18.44 10.52 -6.22
CA LEU A 47 -18.51 9.57 -5.11
C LEU A 47 -19.84 8.80 -5.07
N TYR A 48 -20.89 9.36 -5.68
CA TYR A 48 -22.25 8.80 -5.64
C TYR A 48 -22.44 7.63 -6.63
N ASP A 49 -21.69 7.59 -7.74
CA ASP A 49 -21.81 6.57 -8.78
C ASP A 49 -20.53 5.73 -8.93
N ARG A 50 -20.01 5.24 -7.80
CA ARG A 50 -18.78 4.43 -7.77
C ARG A 50 -19.12 2.96 -8.00
N GLY A 51 -19.62 2.65 -9.19
CA GLY A 51 -19.93 1.29 -9.61
C GLY A 51 -18.69 0.38 -9.72
N TRP A 52 -18.92 -0.92 -9.78
CA TRP A 52 -17.88 -1.96 -9.97
C TRP A 52 -16.96 -1.70 -11.17
N ARG A 53 -17.42 -0.95 -12.17
CA ARG A 53 -16.66 -0.59 -13.38
C ARG A 53 -15.44 0.27 -13.08
N GLU A 54 -15.55 1.28 -12.22
CA GLU A 54 -14.43 2.15 -11.85
C GLU A 54 -13.38 1.38 -11.06
N PHE A 55 -13.82 0.57 -10.09
CA PHE A 55 -12.92 -0.33 -9.36
C PHE A 55 -12.19 -1.29 -10.29
N SER A 56 -12.87 -1.82 -11.30
CA SER A 56 -12.26 -2.73 -12.29
C SER A 56 -11.12 -2.07 -13.05
N TRP A 57 -11.22 -0.78 -13.40
CA TRP A 57 -10.14 -0.06 -14.10
C TRP A 57 -8.92 0.14 -13.21
N TYR A 58 -9.10 0.55 -11.96
CA TYR A 58 -8.00 0.67 -11.00
C TYR A 58 -7.36 -0.69 -10.69
N SER A 59 -8.16 -1.74 -10.56
CA SER A 59 -7.69 -3.11 -10.36
C SER A 59 -6.90 -3.63 -11.57
N LEU A 60 -7.39 -3.39 -12.79
CA LEU A 60 -6.70 -3.75 -14.02
C LEU A 60 -5.36 -3.03 -14.14
N TYR A 61 -5.30 -1.75 -13.78
CA TYR A 61 -4.05 -1.01 -13.69
C TYR A 61 -3.10 -1.61 -12.63
N ALA A 62 -3.60 -1.84 -11.43
CA ALA A 62 -2.79 -2.24 -10.28
C ALA A 62 -2.25 -3.67 -10.37
N TRP A 63 -2.92 -4.57 -11.10
CA TRP A 63 -2.43 -5.93 -11.37
C TRP A 63 -1.79 -6.09 -12.75
N GLY A 64 -2.36 -5.44 -13.76
CA GLY A 64 -1.94 -5.58 -15.15
C GLY A 64 -0.56 -4.98 -15.40
N CYS A 65 -0.28 -3.77 -14.90
CA CYS A 65 1.03 -3.15 -15.06
C CYS A 65 2.17 -3.99 -14.44
N PRO A 66 2.09 -4.45 -13.17
CA PRO A 66 3.07 -5.38 -12.62
C PRO A 66 3.18 -6.70 -13.39
N ALA A 67 2.06 -7.26 -13.87
CA ALA A 67 2.08 -8.50 -14.65
C ALA A 67 2.87 -8.33 -15.94
N VAL A 68 2.61 -7.24 -16.69
CA VAL A 68 3.35 -6.91 -17.92
C VAL A 68 4.83 -6.69 -17.61
N LEU A 69 5.17 -5.91 -16.58
CA LEU A 69 6.57 -5.72 -16.18
C LEU A 69 7.26 -7.02 -15.78
N THR A 70 6.56 -7.92 -15.09
CA THR A 70 7.08 -9.25 -14.71
C THR A 70 7.30 -10.14 -15.94
N ILE A 71 6.40 -10.10 -16.92
CA ILE A 71 6.56 -10.84 -18.18
C ILE A 71 7.78 -10.31 -18.95
N ILE A 72 7.92 -8.99 -19.06
CA ILE A 72 9.10 -8.36 -19.67
C ILE A 72 10.37 -8.79 -18.92
N MET A 73 10.34 -8.78 -17.59
CA MET A 73 11.46 -9.24 -16.75
C MET A 73 11.86 -10.69 -17.05
N ALA A 74 10.88 -11.58 -17.14
CA ALA A 74 11.11 -13.00 -17.42
C ALA A 74 11.70 -13.20 -18.83
N ILE A 75 11.20 -12.47 -19.83
CA ILE A 75 11.75 -12.50 -21.20
C ILE A 75 13.21 -12.06 -21.17
N VAL A 76 13.53 -10.92 -20.56
CA VAL A 76 14.91 -10.40 -20.47
C VAL A 76 15.83 -11.37 -19.72
N ASN A 77 15.33 -12.03 -18.67
CA ASN A 77 16.11 -13.00 -17.89
C ASN A 77 16.49 -14.26 -18.67
N PHE A 78 15.58 -14.80 -19.48
CA PHE A 78 15.80 -16.06 -20.22
C PHE A 78 16.25 -15.86 -21.68
N HIS A 79 16.22 -14.64 -22.20
CA HIS A 79 16.69 -14.37 -23.55
C HIS A 79 18.20 -14.67 -23.68
N PRO A 80 18.64 -15.41 -24.70
CA PRO A 80 20.06 -15.59 -24.99
C PRO A 80 20.65 -14.28 -25.51
N GLY A 81 21.86 -13.93 -25.07
CA GLY A 81 22.50 -12.66 -25.40
C GLY A 81 23.48 -12.19 -24.33
N ASP A 82 24.31 -11.22 -24.70
CA ASP A 82 25.30 -10.55 -23.85
C ASP A 82 24.78 -9.21 -23.31
N HIS A 83 23.53 -9.21 -22.87
CA HIS A 83 22.87 -8.08 -22.21
C HIS A 83 22.89 -8.27 -20.69
N PRO A 84 22.75 -7.18 -19.90
CA PRO A 84 22.72 -7.28 -18.44
C PRO A 84 21.48 -8.04 -17.97
N LYS A 85 21.68 -9.29 -17.54
CA LYS A 85 20.59 -10.17 -17.09
C LYS A 85 20.27 -9.95 -15.60
N PRO A 86 18.98 -9.94 -15.21
CA PRO A 86 18.55 -9.89 -13.81
C PRO A 86 19.16 -11.01 -12.95
N GLY A 87 19.31 -12.20 -13.52
CA GLY A 87 19.95 -13.36 -12.86
C GLY A 87 19.04 -14.17 -11.95
N ILE A 88 17.72 -13.92 -11.97
CA ILE A 88 16.74 -14.60 -11.13
C ILE A 88 16.65 -16.07 -11.54
N GLY A 89 16.91 -16.97 -10.59
CA GLY A 89 16.78 -18.41 -10.82
C GLY A 89 17.89 -19.04 -11.66
N LEU A 90 19.05 -18.38 -11.75
CA LEU A 90 20.26 -18.95 -12.36
C LEU A 90 21.24 -19.46 -11.29
N MET A 91 21.61 -18.60 -10.34
CA MET A 91 22.50 -18.92 -9.21
C MET A 91 21.87 -18.58 -7.86
N HIS A 92 21.02 -17.56 -7.83
CA HIS A 92 20.27 -17.11 -6.66
C HIS A 92 18.78 -16.99 -6.99
N CYS A 93 17.92 -17.00 -5.98
CA CYS A 93 16.47 -16.81 -6.16
C CYS A 93 16.06 -15.35 -6.30
N TRP A 94 17.03 -14.45 -6.39
CA TRP A 94 16.85 -13.02 -6.46
C TRP A 94 17.86 -12.39 -7.42
N PHE A 95 17.76 -11.08 -7.63
CA PHE A 95 18.64 -10.32 -8.52
C PHE A 95 20.13 -10.52 -8.17
N VAL A 96 20.97 -10.51 -9.21
CA VAL A 96 22.43 -10.63 -9.06
C VAL A 96 23.08 -9.25 -9.18
N GLY A 97 23.97 -8.92 -8.23
CA GLY A 97 24.69 -7.66 -8.21
C GLY A 97 23.77 -6.44 -8.24
N ASN A 98 24.12 -5.43 -9.03
CA ASN A 98 23.38 -4.16 -9.08
C ASN A 98 22.14 -4.20 -9.99
N GLN A 99 21.75 -5.37 -10.51
CA GLN A 99 20.63 -5.48 -11.45
C GLN A 99 19.29 -5.12 -10.79
N GLN A 100 19.16 -5.34 -9.48
CA GLN A 100 17.99 -4.94 -8.69
C GLN A 100 17.68 -3.44 -8.80
N TRP A 101 18.72 -2.60 -8.87
CA TRP A 101 18.59 -1.16 -8.98
C TRP A 101 17.91 -0.73 -10.28
N TYR A 102 18.35 -1.31 -11.39
CA TYR A 102 17.86 -0.96 -12.72
C TYR A 102 16.45 -1.48 -12.98
N TYR A 103 16.15 -2.69 -12.52
CA TYR A 103 14.96 -3.44 -12.94
C TYR A 103 13.78 -3.35 -11.97
N MET A 104 14.05 -3.08 -10.69
CA MET A 104 13.01 -3.06 -9.64
C MET A 104 12.98 -1.70 -8.93
N TYR A 105 14.11 -1.27 -8.36
CA TYR A 105 14.15 -0.05 -7.56
C TYR A 105 13.90 1.22 -8.37
N SER A 106 14.28 1.27 -9.64
CA SER A 106 13.93 2.36 -10.55
C SER A 106 12.41 2.57 -10.66
N VAL A 107 11.66 1.49 -10.96
CA VAL A 107 10.19 1.50 -11.11
C VAL A 107 9.54 1.89 -9.79
N MET A 108 10.00 1.31 -8.68
CA MET A 108 9.50 1.62 -7.34
C MET A 108 9.76 3.09 -6.97
N SER A 109 10.95 3.62 -7.27
CA SER A 109 11.30 5.01 -6.98
C SER A 109 10.38 5.98 -7.74
N ILE A 110 10.08 5.70 -9.01
CA ILE A 110 9.14 6.49 -9.80
C ILE A 110 7.74 6.48 -9.16
N LEU A 111 7.25 5.31 -8.72
CA LEU A 111 5.95 5.19 -8.06
C LEU A 111 5.92 5.91 -6.70
N ILE A 112 6.99 5.83 -5.91
CA ILE A 112 7.15 6.54 -4.64
C ILE A 112 7.08 8.06 -4.87
N LEU A 113 7.84 8.57 -5.85
CA LEU A 113 7.84 10.00 -6.19
C LEU A 113 6.47 10.47 -6.70
N ALA A 114 5.81 9.66 -7.54
CA ALA A 114 4.45 9.94 -8.01
C ALA A 114 3.45 10.01 -6.84
N ASN A 115 3.52 9.07 -5.88
CA ASN A 115 2.68 9.07 -4.69
C ASN A 115 2.91 10.30 -3.81
N ILE A 116 4.18 10.66 -3.56
CA ILE A 116 4.54 11.86 -2.81
C ILE A 116 3.96 13.11 -3.49
N GLY A 117 4.12 13.23 -4.81
CA GLY A 117 3.56 14.34 -5.59
C GLY A 117 2.03 14.43 -5.48
N ILE A 118 1.34 13.29 -5.58
CA ILE A 118 -0.12 13.22 -5.40
C ILE A 118 -0.50 13.63 -3.98
N PHE A 119 0.18 13.14 -2.95
CA PHE A 119 -0.14 13.47 -1.56
C PHE A 119 0.09 14.92 -1.21
N ILE A 120 1.16 15.54 -1.72
CA ILE A 120 1.42 16.98 -1.57
C ILE A 120 0.28 17.77 -2.24
N TRP A 121 -0.09 17.41 -3.47
CA TRP A 121 -1.19 18.06 -4.18
C TRP A 121 -2.53 17.91 -3.46
N THR A 122 -2.86 16.71 -2.96
CA THR A 122 -4.10 16.49 -2.21
C THR A 122 -4.10 17.24 -0.88
N SER A 123 -2.97 17.27 -0.17
CA SER A 123 -2.86 17.95 1.14
C SER A 123 -2.97 19.47 1.00
N THR A 124 -2.28 20.06 0.03
CA THR A 124 -2.38 21.50 -0.27
C THR A 124 -3.80 21.90 -0.66
N ARG A 125 -4.46 21.11 -1.52
CA ARG A 125 -5.87 21.34 -1.85
C ARG A 125 -6.76 21.19 -0.63
N PHE A 126 -6.52 20.20 0.23
CA PHE A 126 -7.27 20.00 1.45
C PHE A 126 -7.17 21.20 2.39
N TRP A 127 -5.97 21.78 2.54
CA TRP A 127 -5.73 22.97 3.36
C TRP A 127 -6.42 24.21 2.78
N CYS A 128 -6.50 24.34 1.46
CA CYS A 128 -7.24 25.43 0.81
C CYS A 128 -8.76 25.25 0.90
N LEU A 129 -9.26 24.01 0.92
CA LEU A 129 -10.66 23.67 1.07
C LEU A 129 -11.06 23.70 2.56
N SER A 130 -11.02 24.89 3.17
CA SER A 130 -11.54 25.14 4.52
C SER A 130 -13.07 25.18 4.50
N PHE A 131 -13.73 24.04 4.31
CA PHE A 131 -15.16 23.92 4.46
C PHE A 131 -15.52 22.78 5.41
N ASN A 132 -16.34 23.12 6.40
CA ASN A 132 -16.86 22.29 7.49
C ASN A 132 -17.89 21.25 7.00
N SER A 133 -17.70 20.72 5.79
CA SER A 133 -18.57 19.72 5.19
C SER A 133 -18.09 18.32 5.56
N SER A 134 -19.02 17.43 5.88
CA SER A 134 -18.77 16.02 6.15
C SER A 134 -18.08 15.25 5.02
N HIS A 135 -18.32 15.64 3.78
CA HIS A 135 -17.61 15.09 2.62
C HIS A 135 -16.09 15.28 2.78
N VAL A 136 -15.67 16.44 3.30
CA VAL A 136 -14.26 16.75 3.58
C VAL A 136 -13.72 15.85 4.68
N LYS A 137 -14.49 15.56 5.74
CA LYS A 137 -14.11 14.61 6.81
C LYS A 137 -13.92 13.19 6.26
N ALA A 138 -14.85 12.70 5.44
CA ALA A 138 -14.75 11.36 4.83
C ALA A 138 -13.52 11.23 3.91
N VAL A 139 -13.25 12.26 3.10
CA VAL A 139 -12.07 12.29 2.23
C VAL A 139 -10.77 12.40 3.04
N LYS A 140 -10.75 13.18 4.13
CA LYS A 140 -9.61 13.28 5.06
C LYS A 140 -9.26 11.92 5.66
N TYR A 141 -10.26 11.19 6.13
CA TYR A 141 -10.07 9.85 6.70
C TYR A 141 -9.44 8.90 5.66
N LYS A 142 -10.00 8.86 4.44
CA LYS A 142 -9.46 8.05 3.34
C LYS A 142 -8.02 8.45 2.97
N LEU A 143 -7.74 9.76 2.89
CA LEU A 143 -6.39 10.29 2.65
C LEU A 143 -5.40 9.86 3.73
N MET A 144 -5.74 10.03 5.01
CA MET A 144 -4.88 9.64 6.12
C MET A 144 -4.63 8.13 6.16
N LEU A 145 -5.65 7.32 5.87
CA LEU A 145 -5.49 5.87 5.76
C LEU A 145 -4.53 5.50 4.63
N THR A 146 -4.68 6.09 3.44
CA THR A 146 -3.80 5.82 2.29
C THR A 146 -2.38 6.32 2.53
N ILE A 147 -2.19 7.47 3.17
CA ILE A 147 -0.85 7.95 3.59
C ILE A 147 -0.22 6.97 4.56
N ARG A 148 -0.95 6.49 5.58
CA ARG A 148 -0.45 5.49 6.55
C ARG A 148 -0.02 4.21 5.84
N LEU A 149 -0.84 3.71 4.90
CA LEU A 149 -0.51 2.52 4.11
C LEU A 149 0.71 2.74 3.22
N PHE A 150 0.83 3.91 2.58
CA PHE A 150 2.00 4.26 1.79
C PHE A 150 3.25 4.38 2.64
N VAL A 151 3.18 4.97 3.83
CA VAL A 151 4.33 5.08 4.73
C VAL A 151 4.80 3.70 5.20
N LEU A 152 3.87 2.82 5.58
CA LEU A 152 4.17 1.44 5.97
C LEU A 152 4.80 0.64 4.83
N MET A 153 4.38 0.89 3.59
CA MET A 153 4.91 0.19 2.41
C MET A 153 6.12 0.89 1.77
N GLY A 154 6.33 2.19 1.98
CA GLY A 154 7.31 2.98 1.24
C GLY A 154 8.61 3.16 2.00
N ILE A 155 8.53 3.48 3.30
CA ILE A 155 9.72 3.74 4.12
C ILE A 155 10.64 2.51 4.22
N PRO A 156 10.13 1.29 4.52
CA PRO A 156 10.99 0.11 4.59
C PRO A 156 11.76 -0.11 3.28
N TRP A 157 11.12 0.10 2.13
CA TRP A 157 11.77 -0.05 0.83
C TRP A 157 12.81 1.03 0.53
N ILE A 158 12.63 2.25 1.02
CA ILE A 158 13.68 3.28 0.96
C ILE A 158 14.89 2.83 1.79
N PHE A 159 14.68 2.26 2.97
CA PHE A 159 15.77 1.72 3.76
C PHE A 159 16.44 0.51 3.08
N GLU A 160 15.70 -0.42 2.51
CA GLU A 160 16.23 -1.55 1.72
C GLU A 160 17.09 -1.08 0.54
N MET A 161 16.65 -0.01 -0.14
CA MET A 161 17.46 0.63 -1.19
C MET A 161 18.78 1.15 -0.61
N ILE A 162 18.74 1.99 0.43
CA ILE A 162 19.97 2.53 1.04
C ILE A 162 20.88 1.41 1.56
N GLY A 163 20.30 0.39 2.21
CA GLY A 163 21.02 -0.76 2.75
C GLY A 163 21.72 -1.58 1.69
N SER A 164 21.15 -1.67 0.48
CA SER A 164 21.82 -2.35 -0.64
C SER A 164 23.07 -1.63 -1.18
N LEU A 165 23.28 -0.36 -0.82
CA LEU A 165 24.46 0.43 -1.24
C LEU A 165 25.53 0.53 -0.16
N VAL A 166 25.18 0.25 1.09
CA VAL A 166 26.05 0.43 2.26
C VAL A 166 26.54 -0.93 2.74
N GLU A 167 27.74 -0.97 3.30
CA GLU A 167 28.29 -2.20 3.86
C GLU A 167 27.42 -2.77 5.00
N THR A 168 27.37 -4.10 5.05
CA THR A 168 26.55 -4.85 5.99
C THR A 168 26.90 -4.50 7.43
N SER A 169 25.91 -4.04 8.18
CA SER A 169 26.03 -3.65 9.58
C SER A 169 24.79 -4.10 10.35
N ILE A 170 24.90 -4.23 11.67
CA ILE A 170 23.82 -4.79 12.52
C ILE A 170 22.50 -4.02 12.39
N VAL A 171 22.59 -2.72 12.08
CA VAL A 171 21.45 -1.84 11.83
C VAL A 171 20.62 -2.32 10.65
N TRP A 172 21.26 -2.73 9.55
CA TRP A 172 20.55 -3.26 8.38
C TRP A 172 19.83 -4.57 8.70
N ALA A 173 20.45 -5.47 9.47
CA ALA A 173 19.78 -6.69 9.91
C ALA A 173 18.53 -6.42 10.75
N ILE A 174 18.54 -5.39 11.61
CA ILE A 174 17.36 -4.98 12.39
C ILE A 174 16.27 -4.43 11.46
N ILE A 175 16.64 -3.59 10.48
CA ILE A 175 15.72 -3.03 9.49
C ILE A 175 15.07 -4.14 8.66
N ASP A 176 15.84 -5.12 8.19
CA ASP A 176 15.34 -6.26 7.42
C ASP A 176 14.33 -7.07 8.24
N ILE A 177 14.58 -7.29 9.55
CA ILE A 177 13.62 -7.95 10.45
C ILE A 177 12.32 -7.15 10.53
N ILE A 178 12.40 -5.83 10.72
CA ILE A 178 11.21 -4.96 10.75
C ILE A 178 10.45 -5.04 9.43
N ASN A 179 11.17 -5.09 8.30
CA ASN A 179 10.60 -5.24 6.96
C ASN A 179 9.87 -6.60 6.80
N THR A 180 10.41 -7.70 7.33
CA THR A 180 9.70 -9.00 7.30
C THR A 180 8.42 -9.01 8.15
N LEU A 181 8.35 -8.18 9.20
CA LEU A 181 7.17 -7.99 10.05
C LEU A 181 6.15 -7.01 9.46
N GLN A 182 6.43 -6.40 8.30
CA GLN A 182 5.56 -5.40 7.68
C GLN A 182 4.13 -5.90 7.46
N GLY A 183 3.96 -7.17 7.08
CA GLY A 183 2.64 -7.79 6.94
C GLY A 183 1.85 -7.81 8.26
N LEU A 184 2.53 -8.04 9.39
CA LEU A 184 1.92 -7.98 10.72
C LEU A 184 1.49 -6.54 11.06
N PHE A 185 2.32 -5.54 10.76
CA PHE A 185 1.94 -4.13 10.99
C PHE A 185 0.72 -3.72 10.16
N ILE A 186 0.63 -4.17 8.91
CA ILE A 186 -0.54 -3.93 8.06
C ILE A 186 -1.78 -4.62 8.64
N PHE A 187 -1.65 -5.86 9.11
CA PHE A 187 -2.76 -6.59 9.74
C PHE A 187 -3.26 -5.88 11.00
N VAL A 188 -2.34 -5.47 11.89
CA VAL A 188 -2.67 -4.69 13.08
C VAL A 188 -3.40 -3.41 12.68
N LEU A 189 -2.90 -2.66 11.68
CA LEU A 189 -3.48 -1.38 11.29
C LEU A 189 -4.85 -1.51 10.60
N LEU A 190 -5.03 -2.47 9.69
CA LEU A 190 -6.23 -2.61 8.88
C LEU A 190 -7.33 -3.47 9.51
N VAL A 191 -6.96 -4.41 10.38
CA VAL A 191 -7.88 -5.36 10.99
C VAL A 191 -8.07 -5.07 12.46
N LEU A 192 -7.00 -5.13 13.27
CA LEU A 192 -7.13 -5.03 14.72
C LEU A 192 -7.48 -3.61 15.19
N LEU A 193 -6.83 -2.60 14.61
CA LEU A 193 -7.10 -1.19 14.90
C LEU A 193 -8.36 -0.68 14.20
N ARG A 194 -9.06 -1.53 13.43
CA ARG A 194 -10.35 -1.18 12.85
C ARG A 194 -11.39 -1.12 13.95
N ARG A 195 -12.07 0.02 14.06
CA ARG A 195 -13.07 0.30 15.11
C ARG A 195 -14.07 -0.84 15.35
N ARG A 196 -14.60 -1.44 14.28
CA ARG A 196 -15.52 -2.58 14.37
C ARG A 196 -14.90 -3.79 15.08
N ALA A 197 -13.64 -4.10 14.81
CA ALA A 197 -12.92 -5.17 15.49
C ALA A 197 -12.66 -4.80 16.95
N ILE A 198 -12.23 -3.57 17.24
CA ILE A 198 -12.03 -3.09 18.61
C ILE A 198 -13.32 -3.17 19.44
N LYS A 199 -14.45 -2.66 18.93
CA LYS A 199 -15.75 -2.73 19.60
C LYS A 199 -16.18 -4.18 19.87
N MET A 200 -15.94 -5.09 18.93
CA MET A 200 -16.21 -6.52 19.14
C MET A 200 -15.32 -7.12 20.24
N MET A 201 -14.03 -6.79 20.26
CA MET A 201 -13.09 -7.27 21.27
C MET A 201 -13.40 -6.74 22.67
N LEU A 202 -13.82 -5.47 22.79
CA LEU A 202 -14.31 -4.89 24.06
C LEU A 202 -15.57 -5.61 24.55
N LYS A 203 -16.52 -5.88 23.65
CA LYS A 203 -17.75 -6.62 23.99
C LYS A 203 -17.47 -8.03 24.52
N HIS A 204 -16.39 -8.67 24.09
CA HIS A 204 -15.97 -10.01 24.54
C HIS A 204 -15.03 -9.97 25.76
N GLY A 205 -14.72 -8.77 26.30
CA GLY A 205 -13.87 -8.61 27.49
C GLY A 205 -12.38 -8.83 27.27
N TRP A 206 -11.91 -8.98 26.03
CA TRP A 206 -10.49 -9.26 25.71
C TRP A 206 -9.55 -8.06 25.97
N LEU A 207 -10.09 -6.85 26.06
CA LEU A 207 -9.33 -5.60 26.20
C LEU A 207 -9.63 -4.85 27.50
N ASN A 208 -10.19 -5.53 28.52
CA ASN A 208 -10.63 -4.88 29.77
C ASN A 208 -9.51 -4.10 30.49
N CYS A 209 -8.26 -4.54 30.43
CA CYS A 209 -7.12 -3.81 31.02
C CYS A 209 -6.78 -2.49 30.32
N VAL A 210 -7.23 -2.29 29.08
CA VAL A 210 -6.92 -1.09 28.26
C VAL A 210 -8.22 -0.38 27.83
N SER A 211 -9.35 -0.76 28.42
CA SER A 211 -10.70 -0.31 28.01
C SER A 211 -10.80 1.21 27.99
N ASP A 212 -10.38 1.89 29.07
CA ASP A 212 -10.51 3.35 29.19
C ASP A 212 -9.73 4.13 28.11
N SER A 213 -8.53 3.68 27.75
CA SER A 213 -7.73 4.33 26.69
C SER A 213 -8.32 4.08 25.30
N ILE A 214 -8.86 2.89 25.09
CA ILE A 214 -9.48 2.49 23.82
C ILE A 214 -10.83 3.19 23.64
N GLU A 215 -11.62 3.32 24.71
CA GLU A 215 -12.92 3.99 24.72
C GLU A 215 -12.75 5.50 24.46
N LYS A 216 -11.72 6.13 25.03
CA LYS A 216 -11.36 7.51 24.70
C LYS A 216 -10.91 7.68 23.23
N TYR A 217 -10.16 6.72 22.69
CA TYR A 217 -9.79 6.71 21.27
C TYR A 217 -11.03 6.53 20.38
N LEU A 218 -11.94 5.62 20.74
CA LEU A 218 -13.19 5.37 20.01
C LEU A 218 -14.13 6.57 20.04
N ALA A 219 -14.30 7.24 21.18
CA ALA A 219 -15.17 8.41 21.32
C ALA A 219 -14.70 9.59 20.45
N LEU A 220 -13.40 9.92 20.49
CA LEU A 220 -12.81 10.94 19.59
C LEU A 220 -12.98 10.59 18.11
N ALA A 221 -13.09 9.30 17.81
CA ALA A 221 -13.20 8.79 16.47
C ALA A 221 -14.68 8.77 16.01
N GLU A 222 -15.63 8.41 16.88
CA GLU A 222 -17.09 8.45 16.66
C GLU A 222 -17.56 9.88 16.37
N ASP A 223 -17.06 10.89 17.07
CA ASP A 223 -17.33 12.31 16.78
C ASP A 223 -16.94 12.71 15.34
N GLU A 224 -15.95 12.04 14.74
CA GLU A 224 -15.60 12.24 13.33
C GLU A 224 -16.52 11.46 12.36
N GLU A 225 -17.06 10.29 12.77
CA GLU A 225 -17.83 9.36 11.93
C GLU A 225 -19.33 9.64 11.96
N ASP A 226 -19.93 10.00 13.11
CA ASP A 226 -21.33 10.44 13.21
C ASP A 226 -21.57 11.70 12.38
N VAL A 227 -20.57 12.59 12.31
CA VAL A 227 -20.65 13.75 11.42
C VAL A 227 -20.58 13.35 9.93
N VAL A 228 -19.95 12.23 9.60
CA VAL A 228 -19.88 11.69 8.23
C VAL A 228 -21.16 10.94 7.84
N GLU A 229 -21.74 10.15 8.74
CA GLU A 229 -22.93 9.32 8.46
C GLU A 229 -24.22 10.16 8.45
N HIS A 230 -24.39 11.07 9.42
CA HIS A 230 -25.57 11.94 9.50
C HIS A 230 -25.75 12.83 8.26
N THR A 231 -24.66 13.14 7.57
CA THR A 231 -24.68 13.97 6.35
C THR A 231 -24.78 13.16 5.05
N ILE A 232 -24.50 11.86 5.07
CA ILE A 232 -24.88 10.97 3.98
C ILE A 232 -26.42 10.87 3.94
N ASP A 233 -27.06 10.71 5.11
CA ASP A 233 -28.52 10.63 5.23
C ASP A 233 -29.23 11.95 4.87
N VAL A 234 -28.77 13.11 5.37
CA VAL A 234 -29.36 14.42 5.03
C VAL A 234 -29.28 14.74 3.52
N ARG A 235 -28.32 14.14 2.79
CA ARG A 235 -28.15 14.34 1.33
C ARG A 235 -29.00 13.36 0.50
N MET A 236 -29.42 12.22 1.08
CA MET A 236 -30.36 11.28 0.44
C MET A 236 -31.77 11.87 0.36
N ASP A 237 -32.23 12.53 1.42
CA ASP A 237 -33.57 13.13 1.49
C ASP A 237 -33.70 14.42 0.64
N GLY A 238 -32.59 15.10 0.38
CA GLY A 238 -32.55 16.33 -0.43
C GLY A 238 -32.76 16.13 -1.94
N ASN A 239 -32.87 14.89 -2.43
CA ASN A 239 -33.09 14.57 -3.85
C ASN A 239 -34.48 13.97 -4.15
N ILE A 240 -35.43 14.00 -3.19
CA ILE A 240 -36.81 13.53 -3.41
C ILE A 240 -37.75 14.65 -3.90
N THR A 241 -37.25 15.89 -4.07
CA THR A 241 -38.09 17.00 -4.57
C THR A 241 -37.42 17.78 -5.71
N THR A 242 -37.40 17.22 -6.92
CA THR A 242 -37.76 17.95 -8.15
C THR A 242 -38.10 16.98 -9.27
#